data_AF-A0A7Y9F297-F1
#
_entry.id   AF-A0A7Y9F297-F1
#
_cell.length_a   1.000
_cell.length_b   1.000
_cell.length_c   1.000
_cell.angle_alpha   90.00
_cell.angle_beta   90.00
_cell.angle_gamma   90.00
#
_symmetry.space_group_name_H-M   'P 1'
#
loop_
_entity.id
_entity.type
_entity.pdbx_description
1 polymer ?
#
loop_
_entity_poly.entity_id
_entity_poly.type
_entity_poly.pdbx_seq_one_letter_code
_entity_poly.pdbx_strand_id
1 'polypeptide(L)'
;MPLLRRRSCRGAAIVDFVLVLVVLVPLVLGILQVSLVLLVRNTLASAASEGARYAATAGRGEGDGIARTRSQIDGAVSGRFAQDVTARTVLVDGAPTVVVTVRATVPALGLGGPGVGIEVAGHAVEEEQ
;
A
#
# COMPACT_ATOMS: atom_id res chain seq x y z
N MET A 1 -28.34 -30.17 -53.99
CA MET A 1 -28.42 -29.09 -53.00
C MET A 1 -27.59 -29.48 -51.77
N PRO A 2 -26.42 -28.86 -51.50
CA PRO A 2 -25.67 -29.18 -50.29
C PRO A 2 -26.25 -28.40 -49.11
N LEU A 3 -26.56 -29.11 -48.03
CA LEU A 3 -27.04 -28.55 -46.77
C LEU A 3 -25.90 -27.80 -46.07
N LEU A 4 -26.05 -26.49 -45.91
CA LEU A 4 -25.15 -25.64 -45.14
C LEU A 4 -25.09 -26.14 -43.69
N ARG A 5 -23.90 -26.60 -43.32
CA ARG A 5 -23.56 -27.13 -42.01
C ARG A 5 -23.62 -26.00 -40.98
N ARG A 6 -24.72 -25.90 -40.23
CA ARG A 6 -24.80 -25.07 -39.01
C ARG A 6 -23.91 -25.67 -37.92
N ARG A 7 -22.59 -25.47 -38.02
CA ARG A 7 -21.68 -25.68 -36.88
C ARG A 7 -21.51 -24.35 -36.13
N SER A 8 -21.77 -24.41 -34.82
CA SER A 8 -21.09 -23.62 -33.78
C SER A 8 -21.64 -22.27 -33.29
N CYS A 9 -22.91 -21.88 -33.46
CA CYS A 9 -23.41 -20.67 -32.76
C CYS A 9 -23.25 -20.76 -31.22
N ARG A 10 -23.36 -21.96 -30.62
CA ARG A 10 -23.17 -22.15 -29.17
C ARG A 10 -21.68 -22.11 -28.76
N GLY A 11 -20.77 -22.57 -29.63
CA GLY A 11 -19.33 -22.51 -29.38
C GLY A 11 -18.75 -21.11 -29.59
N ALA A 12 -19.26 -20.37 -30.59
CA ALA A 12 -18.86 -19.00 -30.87
C ALA A 12 -19.15 -18.07 -29.67
N ALA A 13 -20.36 -18.13 -29.10
CA ALA A 13 -20.71 -17.32 -27.93
C ALA A 13 -19.82 -17.61 -26.69
N ILE A 14 -19.40 -18.86 -26.49
CA ILE A 14 -18.48 -19.22 -25.40
C ILE A 14 -17.08 -18.66 -25.68
N VAL A 15 -16.59 -18.76 -26.92
CA VAL A 15 -15.28 -18.23 -27.30
C VAL A 15 -15.24 -16.72 -27.17
N ASP A 16 -16.27 -16.00 -27.62
CA ASP A 16 -16.36 -14.55 -27.48
C ASP A 16 -16.28 -14.12 -26.01
N PHE A 17 -17.00 -14.82 -25.13
CA PHE A 17 -16.97 -14.57 -23.70
C PHE A 17 -15.58 -14.83 -23.09
N VAL A 18 -14.92 -15.93 -23.45
CA VAL A 18 -13.57 -16.25 -22.98
C VAL A 18 -12.57 -15.20 -23.45
N LEU A 19 -12.65 -14.74 -24.70
CA LEU A 19 -11.77 -13.68 -25.22
C LEU A 19 -11.94 -12.38 -24.44
N VAL A 20 -13.18 -12.02 -24.09
CA VAL A 20 -13.45 -10.85 -23.24
C VAL A 20 -12.87 -11.05 -21.83
N LEU A 21 -13.09 -12.21 -21.20
CA LEU A 21 -12.59 -12.49 -19.85
C LEU A 21 -11.06 -12.48 -19.77
N VAL A 22 -10.36 -13.01 -20.78
CA VAL A 22 -8.89 -13.04 -20.83
C VAL A 22 -8.30 -11.64 -20.77
N VAL A 23 -9.00 -10.62 -21.29
CA VAL A 23 -8.57 -9.22 -21.21
C VAL A 23 -9.13 -8.52 -19.97
N LEU A 24 -10.41 -8.75 -19.66
CA LEU A 24 -11.11 -8.06 -18.58
C LEU A 24 -10.58 -8.45 -17.20
N VAL A 25 -10.29 -9.73 -16.96
CA VAL A 25 -9.83 -10.20 -15.65
C VAL A 25 -8.48 -9.59 -15.26
N PRO A 26 -7.42 -9.63 -16.10
CA PRO A 26 -6.17 -8.95 -15.80
C PRO A 26 -6.33 -7.43 -15.65
N LEU A 27 -7.20 -6.80 -16.44
CA LEU A 27 -7.46 -5.37 -16.33
C LEU A 27 -8.05 -5.01 -14.96
N VAL A 28 -9.09 -5.74 -14.53
CA VAL A 28 -9.72 -5.53 -13.22
C VAL A 28 -8.73 -5.83 -12.10
N LEU A 29 -7.98 -6.94 -12.18
CA LEU A 29 -6.93 -7.26 -11.20
C LEU A 29 -5.85 -6.18 -11.15
N GLY A 30 -5.45 -5.61 -12.29
CA GLY A 30 -4.50 -4.51 -12.37
C GLY A 30 -5.00 -3.24 -11.67
N ILE A 31 -6.27 -2.87 -11.91
CA ILE A 31 -6.90 -1.73 -11.22
C ILE A 31 -7.00 -1.97 -9.72
N LEU A 32 -7.39 -3.17 -9.29
CA LEU A 32 -7.46 -3.54 -7.88
C LEU A 32 -6.07 -3.53 -7.25
N GLN A 33 -5.03 -4.00 -7.95
CA GLN A 33 -3.65 -3.98 -7.48
C GLN A 33 -3.16 -2.55 -7.25
N VAL A 34 -3.37 -1.65 -8.22
CA VAL A 34 -2.99 -0.23 -8.09
C VAL A 34 -3.74 0.42 -6.93
N SER A 35 -5.05 0.18 -6.83
CA SER A 35 -5.88 0.68 -5.73
C SER A 35 -5.37 0.20 -4.37
N LEU A 36 -5.01 -1.08 -4.25
CA LEU A 36 -4.46 -1.65 -3.02
C LEU A 36 -3.12 -1.00 -2.65
N VAL A 37 -2.21 -0.84 -3.60
CA VAL A 37 -0.92 -0.19 -3.36
C VAL A 37 -1.11 1.24 -2.88
N LEU A 38 -1.99 2.01 -3.52
CA LEU A 38 -2.29 3.39 -3.12
C LEU A 38 -2.95 3.45 -1.74
N LEU A 39 -3.89 2.56 -1.45
CA LEU A 39 -4.53 2.44 -0.14
C LEU A 39 -3.48 2.23 0.95
N VAL A 40 -2.64 1.20 0.81
CA VAL A 40 -1.59 0.89 1.80
C VAL A 40 -0.63 2.07 1.93
N ARG A 41 -0.13 2.62 0.82
CA ARG A 41 0.80 3.76 0.85
C ARG A 41 0.21 4.96 1.59
N ASN A 42 -1.05 5.29 1.34
CA ASN A 42 -1.72 6.40 2.01
C ASN A 42 -1.93 6.14 3.50
N THR A 43 -2.37 4.93 3.87
CA THR A 43 -2.53 4.54 5.27
C THR A 43 -1.20 4.60 6.03
N LEU A 44 -0.13 4.06 5.45
CA LEU A 44 1.21 4.09 6.06
C LEU A 44 1.75 5.52 6.18
N ALA A 45 1.55 6.37 5.16
CA ALA A 45 1.96 7.77 5.21
C ALA A 45 1.23 8.55 6.31
N SER A 46 -0.07 8.28 6.48
CA SER A 46 -0.85 8.85 7.58
C SER A 46 -0.31 8.41 8.94
N ALA A 47 -0.03 7.11 9.12
CA ALA A 47 0.49 6.57 10.37
C ALA A 47 1.92 7.04 10.69
N ALA A 48 2.74 7.25 9.66
CA ALA A 48 4.08 7.81 9.81
C ALA A 48 4.01 9.28 10.24
N SER A 49 3.12 10.07 9.66
CA SER A 49 2.94 11.48 10.05
C SER A 49 2.43 11.60 11.49
N GLU A 50 1.51 10.74 11.91
CA GLU A 50 1.02 10.78 13.29
C GLU A 50 2.07 10.29 14.29
N GLY A 51 2.86 9.26 13.95
CA GLY A 51 3.99 8.82 14.77
C GLY A 51 5.08 9.87 14.91
N ALA A 52 5.38 10.61 13.83
CA ALA A 52 6.33 11.72 13.87
C ALA A 52 5.86 12.81 14.83
N ARG A 53 4.57 13.23 14.73
CA ARG A 53 3.98 14.20 15.66
C ARG A 53 3.99 13.71 17.10
N TYR A 54 3.72 12.43 17.31
CA TYR A 54 3.70 11.83 18.63
C TYR A 54 5.08 11.82 19.29
N ALA A 55 6.13 11.49 18.52
CA ALA A 55 7.52 11.50 18.97
C ALA A 55 8.10 12.92 19.10
N ALA A 56 7.59 13.89 18.35
CA ALA A 56 7.95 15.30 18.47
C ALA A 56 7.32 16.00 19.70
N THR A 57 6.54 15.29 20.51
CA THR A 57 5.96 15.83 21.76
C THR A 57 6.97 15.76 22.89
N ALA A 58 7.08 16.84 23.69
CA ALA A 58 7.97 16.91 24.84
C ALA A 58 7.90 15.67 25.76
N GLY A 59 9.07 15.09 26.05
CA GLY A 59 9.20 13.90 26.89
C GLY A 59 8.96 12.57 26.17
N ARG A 60 8.74 12.60 24.84
CA ARG A 60 8.72 11.40 23.99
C ARG A 60 9.96 11.34 23.13
N GLY A 61 10.30 10.12 22.71
CA GLY A 61 11.43 9.87 21.83
C GLY A 61 11.05 9.09 20.58
N GLU A 62 12.06 8.82 19.76
CA GLU A 62 11.96 8.02 18.53
C GLU A 62 11.26 6.67 18.77
N GLY A 63 11.56 6.00 19.90
CA GLY A 63 10.95 4.72 20.27
C GLY A 63 9.43 4.78 20.46
N ASP A 64 8.92 5.89 21.02
CA ASP A 64 7.48 6.09 21.22
C ASP A 64 6.75 6.33 19.90
N GLY A 65 7.39 7.06 18.98
CA GLY A 65 6.90 7.26 17.61
C GLY A 65 6.79 5.95 16.84
N ILE A 66 7.82 5.09 16.94
CA ILE A 66 7.82 3.76 16.33
C ILE A 66 6.67 2.91 16.89
N ALA A 67 6.53 2.84 18.22
CA ALA A 67 5.49 2.05 18.86
C ALA A 67 4.08 2.54 18.46
N ARG A 68 3.87 3.86 18.43
CA ARG A 68 2.61 4.47 17.99
C ARG A 68 2.31 4.15 16.53
N THR A 69 3.24 4.37 15.61
CA THR A 69 3.07 4.06 14.18
C THR A 69 2.76 2.59 13.97
N ARG A 70 3.47 1.67 14.65
CA ARG A 70 3.19 0.24 14.56
C ARG A 70 1.77 -0.10 15.01
N SER A 71 1.32 0.44 16.15
CA SER A 71 -0.02 0.18 16.66
C SER A 71 -1.12 0.65 15.70
N GLN A 72 -0.92 1.78 15.03
CA GLN A 72 -1.86 2.29 14.04
C GLN A 72 -1.90 1.45 12.76
N ILE A 73 -0.73 1.05 12.24
CA ILE A 73 -0.65 0.21 11.04
C ILE A 73 -1.32 -1.14 11.29
N ASP A 74 -1.12 -1.71 12.49
CA ASP A 74 -1.71 -3.00 12.87
C ASP A 74 -3.25 -2.93 12.90
N GLY A 75 -3.80 -1.85 13.46
CA GLY A 75 -5.25 -1.63 13.50
C GLY A 75 -5.88 -1.25 12.15
N ALA A 76 -5.14 -0.61 11.24
CA ALA A 76 -5.69 -0.07 10.00
C ALA A 76 -5.60 -1.02 8.80
N VAL A 77 -4.51 -1.80 8.69
CA VAL A 77 -4.29 -2.70 7.54
C VAL A 77 -3.87 -4.10 7.97
N SER A 78 -2.74 -4.23 8.67
CA SER A 78 -2.19 -5.50 9.21
C SER A 78 -0.78 -5.26 9.73
N GLY A 79 -0.42 -5.92 10.83
CA GLY A 79 0.94 -5.93 11.39
C GLY A 79 2.04 -6.40 10.43
N ARG A 80 1.72 -7.11 9.34
CA ARG A 80 2.72 -7.46 8.31
C ARG A 80 3.35 -6.22 7.65
N PHE A 81 2.62 -5.11 7.61
CA PHE A 81 3.11 -3.85 7.04
C PHE A 81 3.85 -2.98 8.08
N ALA A 82 3.89 -3.40 9.35
CA ALA A 82 4.52 -2.69 10.46
C ALA A 82 5.90 -3.24 10.86
N GLN A 83 6.45 -4.16 10.06
CA GLN A 83 7.70 -4.87 10.38
C GLN A 83 8.91 -3.95 10.34
N ASP A 84 9.00 -3.08 9.33
CA ASP A 84 10.11 -2.13 9.15
C ASP A 84 9.61 -0.70 9.34
N VAL A 85 9.76 -0.22 10.58
CA VAL A 85 9.42 1.14 11.01
C VAL A 85 10.61 1.70 11.77
N THR A 86 11.13 2.83 11.32
CA THR A 86 12.25 3.53 11.95
C THR A 86 11.87 4.98 12.19
N ALA A 87 12.24 5.54 13.33
CA ALA A 87 12.15 6.97 13.61
C ALA A 87 13.56 7.54 13.80
N ARG A 88 13.77 8.78 13.36
CA ARG A 88 15.00 9.54 13.59
C ARG A 88 14.68 11.01 13.80
N THR A 89 15.36 11.65 14.74
CA THR A 89 15.36 13.11 14.85
C THR A 89 16.47 13.68 13.98
N VAL A 90 16.11 14.62 13.10
CA VAL A 90 17.03 15.33 12.19
C VAL A 90 16.80 16.82 12.31
N LEU A 91 17.84 17.63 12.16
CA LEU A 91 17.72 19.08 12.08
C LEU A 91 17.33 19.46 10.64
N VAL A 92 16.15 20.04 10.47
CA VAL A 92 15.67 20.59 9.19
C VAL A 92 15.55 22.10 9.37
N ASP A 93 16.29 22.86 8.57
CA ASP A 93 16.34 24.33 8.65
C ASP A 93 16.62 24.88 10.06
N GLY A 94 17.42 24.15 10.84
CA GLY A 94 17.78 24.50 12.22
C GLY A 94 16.76 24.10 13.28
N ALA A 95 15.60 23.54 12.89
CA ALA A 95 14.59 23.03 13.81
C ALA A 95 14.70 21.51 13.97
N PRO A 96 14.69 20.97 15.20
CA PRO A 96 14.62 19.54 15.41
C PRO A 96 13.33 18.99 14.80
N THR A 97 13.44 17.97 13.96
CA THR A 97 12.32 17.39 13.21
C THR A 97 12.40 15.87 13.33
N VAL A 98 11.33 15.26 13.82
CA VAL A 98 11.20 13.81 13.85
C VAL A 98 10.72 13.30 12.50
N VAL A 99 11.41 12.30 11.98
CA VAL A 99 11.09 11.62 10.72
C VAL A 99 10.83 10.15 11.01
N VAL A 100 9.61 9.70 10.72
CA VAL A 100 9.22 8.29 10.80
C VAL A 100 9.16 7.73 9.39
N THR A 101 9.94 6.69 9.14
CA THR A 101 9.99 5.97 7.86
C THR A 101 9.40 4.57 8.03
N VAL A 102 8.54 4.17 7.10
CA VAL A 102 7.91 2.85 7.06
C VAL A 102 8.20 2.21 5.71
N ARG A 103 8.71 0.97 5.75
CA ARG A 103 8.94 0.15 4.55
C ARG A 103 8.06 -1.08 4.58
N ALA A 104 7.40 -1.36 3.47
CA ALA A 104 6.48 -2.47 3.39
C ALA A 104 6.41 -3.06 1.99
N THR A 105 5.92 -4.30 1.88
CA THR A 105 5.72 -4.96 0.59
C THR A 105 4.25 -5.32 0.41
N VAL A 106 3.64 -4.82 -0.66
CA VAL A 106 2.23 -5.09 -1.00
C VAL A 106 2.17 -6.34 -1.89
N PRO A 107 1.49 -7.42 -1.48
CA PRO A 107 1.43 -8.65 -2.27
C PRO A 107 0.64 -8.46 -3.57
N ALA A 108 0.97 -9.25 -4.59
CA ALA A 108 0.21 -9.27 -5.85
C ALA A 108 -1.10 -10.06 -5.70
N LEU A 109 -2.19 -9.55 -6.26
CA LEU A 109 -3.49 -10.21 -6.32
C LEU A 109 -3.52 -11.30 -7.40
N GLY A 110 -2.91 -12.46 -7.10
CA GLY A 110 -3.11 -13.71 -7.84
C GLY A 110 -2.41 -13.84 -9.20
N LEU A 111 -1.68 -12.83 -9.68
CA LEU A 111 -0.95 -12.87 -10.95
C LEU A 111 0.47 -13.50 -10.85
N GLY A 112 0.78 -14.18 -9.75
CA GLY A 112 2.08 -14.85 -9.56
C GLY A 112 3.29 -13.90 -9.52
N GLY A 113 3.08 -12.58 -9.45
CA GLY A 113 4.14 -11.57 -9.43
C GLY A 113 4.73 -11.35 -8.03
N PRO A 114 6.00 -10.91 -7.93
CA PRO A 114 6.57 -10.45 -6.68
C PRO A 114 5.77 -9.26 -6.13
N GLY A 115 5.74 -9.11 -4.80
CA GLY A 115 5.08 -7.96 -4.19
C GLY A 115 5.74 -6.63 -4.56
N VAL A 116 4.98 -5.54 -4.45
CA VAL A 116 5.46 -4.18 -4.70
C VAL A 116 6.02 -3.60 -3.41
N GLY A 117 7.33 -3.32 -3.38
CA GLY A 117 7.96 -2.59 -2.28
C GLY A 117 7.53 -1.12 -2.27
N ILE A 118 7.18 -0.61 -1.10
CA ILE A 118 6.83 0.80 -0.86
C ILE A 118 7.60 1.32 0.35
N GLU A 119 8.01 2.59 0.27
CA GLU A 119 8.63 3.34 1.35
C GLU A 119 7.89 4.66 1.50
N VAL A 120 7.53 5.02 2.73
CA VAL A 120 6.86 6.28 3.07
C VAL A 120 7.52 6.91 4.28
N ALA A 121 7.56 8.25 4.30
CA ALA A 121 8.11 9.02 5.40
C ALA A 121 7.12 10.09 5.87
N GLY A 122 6.95 10.21 7.18
CA GLY A 122 6.23 11.29 7.85
C GLY A 122 7.19 12.18 8.61
N HIS A 123 6.95 13.50 8.59
CA HIS A 123 7.82 14.51 9.20
C HIS A 123 7.01 15.36 10.16
N ALA A 124 7.57 15.68 11.33
CA ALA A 124 6.99 16.61 12.29
C ALA A 124 8.10 17.41 12.98
N VAL A 125 7.95 18.72 13.01
CA VAL A 125 8.87 19.63 13.73
C VAL A 125 8.59 19.49 15.23
N GLU A 126 9.65 19.43 16.03
CA GLU A 126 9.60 19.40 17.49
C GLU A 126 9.15 20.78 18.00
N GLU A 127 8.10 20.79 18.82
CA GLU A 127 7.60 22.03 19.41
C GLU A 127 8.54 22.45 20.55
N GLU A 128 9.37 23.48 20.32
CA GLU A 128 10.07 24.17 21.41
C GLU A 128 9.06 25.05 22.17
N GLN A 129 8.83 24.73 23.45
CA GLN A 129 8.16 25.62 24.41
C GLN A 129 9.18 26.47 25.15
#